data_AF-A0A9N8KM00-F1
#
_entry.id   AF-A0A9N8KM00-F1
#
_cell.length_a   1.000
_cell.length_b   1.000
_cell.length_c   1.000
_cell.angle_alpha   90.00
_cell.angle_beta   90.00
_cell.angle_gamma   90.00
#
_symmetry.space_group_name_H-M   'P 1'
#
loop_
_entity.id
_entity.type
_entity.pdbx_description
1 polymer ?
#
loop_
_entity_poly.entity_id
_entity_poly.type
_entity_poly.pdbx_seq_one_letter_code
_entity_poly.pdbx_strand_id
1 'polypeptide(L)'
;MKSYTLPIVSLLGSAYAASHSVDVGEDGLVFSPNSTTAAVGDTVTFHFYPRAHGVARSSYASPCAAMDNGFNSGFVKVASGESDTTFTITVNNTDPIWYYCPQGDHCQAGMVGVINPP
;
A
#
# COMPACT_ATOMS: atom_id res chain seq x y z
N MET A 1 30.26 -51.12 8.90
CA MET A 1 29.30 -50.02 9.19
C MET A 1 29.36 -49.09 8.00
N LYS A 2 28.36 -49.08 7.11
CA LYS A 2 28.38 -48.29 5.87
C LYS A 2 27.67 -46.96 6.15
N SER A 3 28.45 -45.89 6.23
CA SER A 3 27.94 -44.53 6.36
C SER A 3 27.57 -44.01 4.98
N TYR A 4 26.31 -43.58 4.82
CA TYR A 4 25.81 -42.93 3.61
C TYR A 4 25.61 -41.45 3.92
N THR A 5 26.42 -40.59 3.30
CA THR A 5 26.26 -39.14 3.36
C THR A 5 25.23 -38.71 2.32
N LEU A 6 24.12 -38.12 2.77
CA LEU A 6 23.08 -37.54 1.92
C LEU A 6 23.53 -36.17 1.39
N PRO A 7 23.37 -35.86 0.10
CA PRO A 7 23.67 -34.54 -0.43
C PRO A 7 22.58 -33.55 0.00
N ILE A 8 23.00 -32.43 0.58
CA ILE A 8 22.12 -31.29 0.86
C ILE A 8 21.96 -30.51 -0.45
N VAL A 9 20.79 -30.61 -1.08
CA VAL A 9 20.41 -29.76 -2.21
C VAL A 9 19.85 -28.46 -1.64
N SER A 10 20.63 -27.39 -1.71
CA SER A 10 20.17 -26.04 -1.38
C SER A 10 19.29 -25.51 -2.52
N LEU A 11 17.98 -25.40 -2.28
CA LEU A 11 17.07 -24.69 -3.17
C LEU A 11 17.36 -23.18 -3.06
N LEU A 12 17.91 -22.59 -4.11
CA LEU A 12 17.90 -21.14 -4.30
C LEU A 12 16.47 -20.74 -4.66
N GLY A 13 15.71 -20.27 -3.68
CA GLY A 13 14.40 -19.66 -3.92
C GLY A 13 14.59 -18.29 -4.57
N SER A 14 14.11 -18.11 -5.79
CA SER A 14 13.99 -16.78 -6.39
C SER A 14 12.95 -15.98 -5.59
N ALA A 15 13.40 -15.02 -4.79
CA ALA A 15 12.49 -14.06 -4.14
C ALA A 15 11.98 -13.09 -5.22
N TYR A 16 10.77 -13.35 -5.72
CA TYR A 16 10.05 -12.37 -6.53
C TYR A 16 9.38 -11.37 -5.58
N ALA A 17 9.66 -10.08 -5.76
CA ALA A 17 8.89 -9.02 -5.12
C ALA A 17 7.45 -9.05 -5.66
N ALA A 18 6.46 -9.16 -4.77
CA ALA A 18 5.06 -9.14 -5.14
C ALA A 18 4.58 -7.69 -5.39
N SER A 19 3.58 -7.54 -6.25
CA SER A 19 2.86 -6.28 -6.42
C SER A 19 1.46 -6.42 -5.85
N HIS A 20 1.12 -5.54 -4.92
CA HIS A 20 -0.20 -5.41 -4.31
C HIS A 20 -0.92 -4.20 -4.91
N SER A 21 -2.22 -4.31 -5.13
CA SER A 21 -3.06 -3.20 -5.61
C SER A 21 -3.98 -2.70 -4.50
N VAL A 22 -4.20 -1.38 -4.48
CA VAL A 22 -5.18 -0.70 -3.63
C VAL A 22 -5.97 0.28 -4.49
N ASP A 23 -7.27 0.08 -4.58
CA ASP A 23 -8.18 0.95 -5.29
C ASP A 23 -8.55 2.15 -4.42
N VAL A 24 -8.41 3.33 -4.99
CA VAL A 24 -8.61 4.61 -4.34
C VAL A 24 -9.94 5.19 -4.80
N GLY A 25 -10.97 4.88 -4.02
CA GLY A 25 -12.30 5.43 -4.15
C GLY A 25 -13.17 4.86 -5.27
N GLU A 26 -12.94 3.61 -5.66
CA GLU A 26 -13.83 2.86 -6.57
C GLU A 26 -15.23 2.73 -5.96
N ASP A 27 -15.29 2.24 -4.73
CA ASP A 27 -16.53 2.02 -3.98
C ASP A 27 -16.87 3.16 -2.99
N GLY A 28 -16.47 4.40 -3.31
CA GLY A 28 -16.80 5.59 -2.52
C GLY A 28 -15.59 6.24 -1.84
N LEU A 29 -15.71 6.65 -0.58
CA LEU A 29 -14.62 7.29 0.16
C LEU A 29 -13.80 6.23 0.92
N VAL A 30 -13.22 5.29 0.18
CA VAL A 30 -12.56 4.10 0.74
C VAL A 30 -11.30 3.73 -0.05
N PHE A 31 -10.35 3.10 0.65
CA PHE A 31 -9.25 2.36 0.04
C PHE A 31 -9.63 0.86 0.01
N SER A 32 -9.47 0.18 -1.12
CA SER A 32 -9.85 -1.23 -1.26
C SER A 32 -8.70 -2.07 -1.82
N PRO A 33 -8.10 -3.01 -1.05
CA PRO A 33 -8.29 -3.19 0.38
C PRO A 33 -7.74 -2.00 1.19
N ASN A 34 -8.33 -1.72 2.35
CA ASN A 34 -7.82 -0.73 3.30
C ASN A 34 -6.74 -1.30 4.24
N SER A 35 -6.46 -2.61 4.15
CA SER A 35 -5.45 -3.31 4.92
C SER A 35 -4.72 -4.30 4.04
N THR A 36 -3.42 -4.12 3.89
CA THR A 36 -2.56 -4.95 3.03
C THR A 36 -1.41 -5.52 3.84
N THR A 37 -1.08 -6.80 3.66
CA THR A 37 0.15 -7.41 4.19
C THR A 37 1.14 -7.56 3.04
N ALA A 38 2.36 -7.04 3.20
CA ALA A 38 3.37 -7.01 2.16
C ALA A 38 4.77 -7.26 2.73
N ALA A 39 5.57 -8.05 2.02
CA ALA A 39 6.95 -8.36 2.39
C ALA A 39 7.91 -7.22 2.01
N VAL A 40 9.10 -7.22 2.61
CA VAL A 40 10.16 -6.29 2.20
C VAL A 40 10.54 -6.54 0.74
N GLY A 41 10.58 -5.48 -0.05
CA GLY A 41 10.83 -5.51 -1.49
C GLY A 41 9.55 -5.51 -2.33
N ASP A 42 8.39 -5.86 -1.76
CA ASP A 42 7.10 -5.76 -2.46
C ASP A 42 6.76 -4.31 -2.80
N THR A 43 5.88 -4.13 -3.78
CA THR A 43 5.29 -2.83 -4.12
C THR A 43 3.81 -2.78 -3.80
N VAL A 44 3.32 -1.61 -3.38
CA VAL A 44 1.89 -1.32 -3.26
C VAL A 44 1.55 -0.21 -4.25
N THR A 45 0.66 -0.51 -5.19
CA THR A 45 0.22 0.41 -6.24
C THR A 45 -1.21 0.85 -5.97
N PHE A 46 -1.39 2.16 -5.92
CA PHE A 46 -2.67 2.83 -5.71
C PHE A 46 -3.29 3.21 -7.07
N HIS A 47 -4.48 2.68 -7.34
CA HIS A 47 -5.24 2.89 -8.58
C HIS A 47 -6.39 3.85 -8.33
N PHE A 48 -6.50 4.94 -9.09
CA PHE A 48 -7.44 6.02 -8.77
C PHE A 48 -8.74 5.92 -9.58
N TYR A 49 -9.85 6.11 -8.89
CA TYR A 49 -11.21 6.01 -9.41
C TYR A 49 -11.97 7.35 -9.29
N PRO A 50 -13.22 7.46 -9.79
CA PRO A 50 -13.92 8.74 -9.93
C PRO A 50 -13.94 9.61 -8.67
N ARG A 51 -14.00 10.94 -8.90
CA ARG A 51 -13.78 12.05 -7.93
C ARG A 51 -12.29 12.39 -7.79
N ALA A 52 -11.97 13.31 -6.89
CA ALA A 52 -10.60 13.68 -6.57
C ALA A 52 -10.18 12.95 -5.31
N HIS A 53 -9.11 12.16 -5.41
CA HIS A 53 -8.53 11.44 -4.28
C HIS A 53 -7.01 11.56 -4.27
N GLY A 54 -6.40 11.31 -3.13
CA GLY A 54 -4.95 11.25 -2.98
C GLY A 54 -4.58 10.20 -1.94
N VAL A 55 -3.28 9.91 -1.85
CA VAL A 55 -2.71 9.01 -0.85
C VAL A 55 -1.53 9.72 -0.22
N ALA A 56 -1.62 9.97 1.08
CA ALA A 56 -0.55 10.56 1.86
C ALA A 56 -0.26 9.70 3.08
N ARG A 57 1.02 9.60 3.45
CA ARG A 57 1.43 8.89 4.66
C ARG A 57 1.00 9.67 5.89
N SER A 58 0.46 8.95 6.87
CA SER A 58 0.10 9.45 8.18
C SER A 58 0.70 8.58 9.28
N SER A 59 0.20 8.72 10.50
CA SER A 59 0.56 7.88 11.64
C SER A 59 -0.70 7.33 12.30
N TYR A 60 -0.57 6.25 13.06
CA TYR A 60 -1.67 5.74 13.87
C TYR A 60 -2.26 6.81 14.82
N ALA A 61 -1.39 7.61 15.45
CA ALA A 61 -1.80 8.63 16.41
C ALA A 61 -2.46 9.85 15.75
N SER A 62 -2.19 10.09 14.47
CA SER A 62 -2.75 11.22 13.72
C SER A 62 -3.08 10.78 12.29
N PRO A 63 -4.17 9.99 12.10
CA PRO A 63 -4.44 9.29 10.85
C PRO A 63 -4.83 10.22 9.70
N CYS A 64 -5.38 11.40 10.00
CA CYS A 64 -5.80 12.42 9.03
C CYS A 64 -4.85 13.61 8.92
N ALA A 65 -3.56 13.41 9.23
CA ALA A 65 -2.53 14.42 9.03
C ALA A 65 -1.31 13.81 8.33
N ALA A 66 -0.66 14.61 7.49
CA ALA A 66 0.57 14.19 6.85
C ALA A 66 1.66 13.97 7.91
N MET A 67 2.36 12.85 7.81
CA MET A 67 3.58 12.61 8.56
C MET A 67 4.74 13.40 7.93
N ASP A 68 5.61 13.97 8.75
CA ASP A 68 6.87 14.58 8.29
C ASP A 68 7.72 13.58 7.50
N ASN A 69 8.22 14.00 6.34
CA ASN A 69 8.96 13.14 5.40
C ASN A 69 8.15 11.90 4.94
N GLY A 70 6.83 11.95 5.04
CA GLY A 70 5.92 10.97 4.47
C GLY A 70 5.76 11.15 2.97
N PHE A 71 5.34 10.08 2.27
CA PHE A 71 4.98 10.19 0.87
C PHE A 71 3.64 10.93 0.69
N ASN A 72 3.45 11.51 -0.49
CA ASN A 72 2.18 12.10 -0.92
C ASN A 72 2.06 11.98 -2.44
N SER A 73 0.99 11.37 -2.93
CA SER A 73 0.73 11.20 -4.37
C SER A 73 0.28 12.49 -5.07
N GLY A 74 -0.13 13.50 -4.32
CA GLY A 74 -0.99 14.57 -4.83
C GLY A 74 -2.42 14.08 -5.10
N PHE A 75 -3.26 14.94 -5.66
CA PHE A 75 -4.64 14.59 -6.02
C PHE A 75 -4.75 14.15 -7.47
N VAL A 76 -5.37 12.99 -7.68
CA VAL A 76 -5.79 12.50 -8.99
C VAL A 76 -7.29 12.70 -9.10
N LYS A 77 -7.73 13.50 -10.08
CA LYS A 77 -9.16 13.74 -10.35
C LYS A 77 -9.61 12.93 -11.55
N VAL A 78 -10.54 12.03 -11.33
CA VAL A 78 -11.03 11.08 -12.33
C VAL A 78 -12.52 11.33 -12.59
N ALA A 79 -12.94 11.30 -13.85
CA ALA A 79 -14.34 11.53 -14.23
C ALA A 79 -15.19 10.25 -14.14
N SER A 80 -14.65 9.13 -14.65
CA SER A 80 -15.32 7.82 -14.72
C SER A 80 -14.26 6.73 -14.92
N GLY A 81 -14.51 5.53 -14.41
CA GLY A 81 -13.58 4.40 -14.53
C GLY A 81 -12.29 4.58 -13.74
N GLU A 82 -11.35 3.67 -13.97
CA GLU A 82 -9.98 3.75 -13.44
C GLU A 82 -9.16 4.79 -14.22
N SER A 83 -8.25 5.48 -13.53
CA SER A 83 -7.29 6.40 -14.13
C SER A 83 -6.06 5.67 -14.66
N ASP A 84 -5.48 6.16 -15.77
CA ASP A 84 -4.13 5.77 -16.20
C ASP A 84 -3.03 6.22 -15.20
N THR A 85 -3.35 7.15 -14.29
CA THR A 85 -2.42 7.59 -13.25
C THR A 85 -2.49 6.65 -12.06
N THR A 86 -1.34 6.11 -11.67
CA THR A 86 -1.16 5.31 -10.45
C THR A 86 -0.09 5.93 -9.56
N PHE A 87 -0.07 5.53 -8.30
CA PHE A 87 0.98 5.89 -7.36
C PHE A 87 1.53 4.61 -6.72
N THR A 88 2.83 4.37 -6.80
CA THR A 88 3.45 3.14 -6.28
C THR A 88 4.46 3.45 -5.20
N ILE A 89 4.43 2.69 -4.12
CA ILE A 89 5.48 2.70 -3.10
C ILE A 89 6.15 1.32 -3.00
N THR A 90 7.42 1.31 -2.60
CA THR A 90 8.15 0.09 -2.25
C THR A 90 8.14 -0.10 -0.74
N VAL A 91 7.85 -1.32 -0.31
CA VAL A 91 7.88 -1.74 1.10
C VAL A 91 9.32 -1.99 1.51
N ASN A 92 9.91 -1.04 2.23
CA ASN A 92 11.33 -1.10 2.61
C ASN A 92 11.57 -1.81 3.96
N ASN A 93 10.53 -1.97 4.78
CA ASN A 93 10.56 -2.70 6.04
C ASN A 93 9.16 -3.22 6.37
N THR A 94 9.02 -4.00 7.45
CA THR A 94 7.74 -4.55 7.90
C THR A 94 7.01 -3.69 8.93
N ASP A 95 7.46 -2.46 9.17
CA ASP A 95 6.79 -1.56 10.11
C ASP A 95 5.43 -1.12 9.53
N PRO A 96 4.42 -0.84 10.36
CA PRO A 96 3.13 -0.36 9.87
C PRO A 96 3.25 0.97 9.11
N ILE A 97 2.66 1.01 7.91
CA ILE A 97 2.54 2.22 7.11
C ILE A 97 1.07 2.64 7.09
N TRP A 98 0.75 3.68 7.85
CA TRP A 98 -0.57 4.31 7.85
C TRP A 98 -0.66 5.35 6.73
N TYR A 99 -1.80 5.41 6.06
CA TYR A 99 -2.06 6.37 5.00
C TYR A 99 -3.52 6.81 4.98
N TYR A 100 -3.78 7.95 4.36
CA TYR A 100 -5.10 8.56 4.27
C TYR A 100 -5.29 9.31 2.97
N CYS A 101 -6.54 9.63 2.66
CA CYS A 101 -6.87 10.57 1.59
C CYS A 101 -6.92 12.00 2.15
N PRO A 102 -6.03 12.92 1.69
CA PRO A 102 -5.99 14.30 2.20
C PRO A 102 -7.07 15.22 1.60
N GLN A 103 -8.00 14.69 0.81
CA GLN A 103 -9.02 15.49 0.14
C GLN A 103 -10.14 15.85 1.13
N GLY A 104 -10.29 17.14 1.44
CA GLY A 104 -11.43 17.65 2.22
C GLY A 104 -11.65 16.88 3.52
N ASP A 105 -12.86 16.33 3.68
CA ASP A 105 -13.28 15.49 4.81
C ASP A 105 -13.21 13.98 4.52
N HIS A 106 -12.57 13.54 3.42
CA HIS A 106 -12.54 12.13 3.03
C HIS A 106 -11.94 11.24 4.13
N CYS A 107 -10.83 11.67 4.74
CA CYS A 107 -10.23 10.92 5.85
C CYS A 107 -11.14 10.88 7.09
N GLN A 108 -11.77 12.01 7.43
CA GLN A 108 -12.71 12.12 8.54
C GLN A 108 -13.96 11.27 8.30
N ALA A 109 -14.31 11.01 7.04
CA ALA A 109 -15.33 10.08 6.61
C ALA A 109 -14.88 8.60 6.60
N GLY A 110 -13.63 8.31 6.95
CA GLY A 110 -13.09 6.95 7.09
C GLY A 110 -12.15 6.50 5.97
N MET A 111 -11.74 7.40 5.06
CA MET A 111 -10.81 7.08 3.97
C MET A 111 -9.36 7.02 4.48
N VAL A 112 -9.07 5.95 5.22
CA VAL A 112 -7.77 5.59 5.80
C VAL A 112 -7.42 4.15 5.45
N GLY A 113 -6.14 3.83 5.45
CA GLY A 113 -5.67 2.47 5.27
C GLY A 113 -4.32 2.21 5.92
N VAL A 114 -3.92 0.94 5.93
CA VAL A 114 -2.69 0.46 6.55
C VAL A 114 -2.03 -0.63 5.70
N ILE A 115 -0.71 -0.56 5.57
CA ILE A 115 0.12 -1.67 5.12
C ILE A 115 0.84 -2.22 6.34
N ASN A 116 0.89 -3.55 6.47
CA ASN A 116 1.46 -4.28 7.60
C ASN A 116 0.90 -3.80 8.95
N PRO A 117 -0.42 -3.95 9.20
CA PRO A 117 -0.98 -3.64 10.52
C PRO A 117 -0.32 -4.46 11.64
N PRO A 118 -0.30 -3.94 12.89
CA PRO A 118 0.32 -4.61 14.04
C PRO A 118 -0.39 -5.90 14.47
#